data_AF-A0A7V8XQJ9-F1
#
_entry.id   AF-A0A7V8XQJ9-F1
#
_cell.length_a   1.000
_cell.length_b   1.000
_cell.length_c   1.000
_cell.angle_alpha   90.00
_cell.angle_beta   90.00
_cell.angle_gamma   90.00
#
_symmetry.space_group_name_H-M   'P 1'
#
loop_
_entity.id
_entity.type
_entity.pdbx_description
1 polymer ?
#
loop_
_entity_poly.entity_id
_entity_poly.type
_entity_poly.pdbx_seq_one_letter_code
_entity_poly.pdbx_strand_id
1 'polypeptide(L)'
;MATGMTRRVVRALPVFALIAAPILLAAQSPATPLIINAAVIDGTGSPSRLALVRFAKDRIVDVGRIAARPGETVVDARGLTLAPGFIEGDSDGPTSRPGSSTVDD
;
A
#
# COMPACT_ATOMS: atom_id res chain seq x y z
N MET A 1 -61.04 -39.49 -30.35
CA MET A 1 -59.59 -39.43 -30.61
C MET A 1 -59.06 -38.11 -30.08
N ALA A 2 -58.44 -38.11 -28.90
CA ALA A 2 -58.01 -36.92 -28.19
C ALA A 2 -56.61 -36.51 -28.64
N THR A 3 -56.44 -35.27 -29.11
CA THR A 3 -55.12 -34.71 -29.43
C THR A 3 -54.96 -33.39 -28.69
N GLY A 4 -54.14 -33.40 -27.64
CA GLY A 4 -53.74 -32.21 -26.91
C GLY A 4 -52.54 -32.56 -26.05
N MET A 5 -51.33 -32.29 -26.53
CA MET A 5 -50.14 -32.34 -25.69
C MET A 5 -49.19 -31.22 -26.10
N THR A 6 -49.42 -30.05 -25.51
CA THR A 6 -48.52 -28.90 -25.56
C THR A 6 -47.23 -29.26 -24.80
N ARG A 7 -46.11 -29.31 -25.53
CA ARG A 7 -44.78 -29.50 -24.95
C ARG A 7 -44.39 -28.24 -24.17
N ARG A 8 -44.43 -28.30 -22.84
CA ARG A 8 -43.82 -27.30 -21.97
C ARG A 8 -42.30 -27.49 -22.02
N VAL A 9 -41.60 -26.62 -22.74
CA VAL A 9 -40.14 -26.49 -22.63
C VAL A 9 -39.86 -25.79 -21.30
N VAL A 10 -39.56 -26.56 -20.26
CA VAL A 10 -39.08 -26.01 -18.98
C VAL A 10 -37.68 -25.46 -19.23
N ARG A 11 -37.57 -24.14 -19.39
CA ARG A 11 -36.29 -23.41 -19.35
C ARG A 11 -35.70 -23.53 -17.94
N ALA A 12 -35.00 -24.62 -17.68
CA ALA A 12 -34.27 -24.85 -16.45
C ALA A 12 -32.87 -24.21 -16.54
N LEU A 13 -32.76 -22.89 -16.38
CA LEU A 13 -31.49 -22.22 -16.08
C LEU A 13 -31.81 -20.82 -15.51
N PRO A 14 -31.64 -20.62 -14.19
CA PRO A 14 -30.55 -19.75 -13.75
C PRO A 14 -29.99 -20.05 -12.35
N VAL A 15 -30.06 -21.30 -11.84
CA VAL A 15 -29.58 -21.57 -10.46
C VAL A 15 -28.04 -21.64 -10.39
N PHE A 16 -27.38 -22.14 -11.44
CA PHE A 16 -25.91 -22.30 -11.45
C PHE A 16 -25.15 -20.95 -11.44
N ALA A 17 -25.73 -19.90 -12.05
CA ALA A 17 -25.14 -18.57 -12.09
C ALA A 17 -25.13 -17.87 -10.72
N LEU A 18 -26.10 -18.18 -9.83
CA LEU A 18 -26.18 -17.59 -8.49
C LEU A 18 -25.15 -18.16 -7.52
N ILE A 19 -24.70 -19.39 -7.72
CA ILE A 19 -23.73 -20.07 -6.84
C ILE A 19 -22.28 -19.69 -7.19
N ALA A 20 -22.00 -19.29 -8.43
CA ALA A 20 -20.67 -18.87 -8.88
C ALA A 20 -20.35 -17.39 -8.58
N ALA A 21 -21.37 -16.53 -8.45
CA ALA A 21 -21.19 -15.09 -8.23
C ALA A 21 -20.44 -14.70 -6.92
N PRO A 22 -20.63 -15.36 -5.76
CA PRO A 22 -19.90 -14.99 -4.55
C PRO A 22 -18.41 -15.39 -4.59
N ILE A 23 -18.04 -16.35 -5.45
CA ILE A 23 -16.65 -16.84 -5.57
C ILE A 23 -15.75 -15.80 -6.26
N LEU A 24 -16.30 -15.02 -7.20
CA LEU A 24 -15.53 -13.96 -7.88
C LEU A 24 -15.26 -12.73 -7.00
N LEU A 25 -16.08 -12.46 -5.99
CA LEU A 25 -15.97 -11.24 -5.19
C LEU A 25 -14.98 -11.38 -4.00
N ALA A 26 -14.61 -12.60 -3.64
CA ALA A 26 -13.91 -12.89 -2.38
C ALA A 26 -12.37 -12.72 -2.40
N ALA A 27 -11.75 -12.41 -3.54
CA ALA A 27 -10.28 -12.58 -3.67
C ALA A 27 -9.42 -11.31 -3.44
N GLN A 28 -10.01 -10.15 -3.14
CA GLN A 28 -9.24 -8.89 -3.08
C GLN A 28 -8.78 -8.60 -1.66
N SER A 29 -7.74 -9.31 -1.20
CA SER A 29 -7.09 -8.99 0.08
C SER A 29 -6.45 -7.59 0.01
N PRO A 30 -6.49 -6.79 1.09
CA PRO A 30 -5.87 -5.48 1.11
C PRO A 30 -4.37 -5.62 0.78
N ALA A 31 -3.90 -4.81 -0.17
CA ALA A 31 -2.50 -4.84 -0.58
C ALA A 31 -1.60 -4.55 0.62
N THR A 32 -0.64 -5.44 0.86
CA THR A 32 0.39 -5.26 1.89
C THR A 32 1.78 -5.41 1.29
N PRO A 33 2.29 -4.42 0.53
CA PRO A 33 3.59 -4.54 -0.10
C PRO A 33 4.71 -4.76 0.93
N LEU A 34 5.70 -5.57 0.55
CA LEU A 34 6.87 -5.88 1.36
C LEU A 34 8.14 -5.48 0.60
N ILE A 35 8.92 -4.58 1.17
CA ILE A 35 10.28 -4.27 0.70
C ILE A 35 11.25 -5.22 1.40
N ILE A 36 12.12 -5.89 0.63
CA ILE A 36 13.12 -6.83 1.13
C ILE A 36 14.55 -6.36 0.79
N ASN A 37 15.52 -6.85 1.57
CA ASN A 37 16.97 -6.62 1.36
C ASN A 37 17.41 -5.14 1.33
N ALA A 38 16.61 -4.22 1.85
CA ALA A 38 16.95 -2.81 1.94
C ALA A 38 17.91 -2.54 3.10
N ALA A 39 18.88 -1.64 2.90
CA ALA A 39 19.54 -0.95 4.00
C ALA A 39 18.61 0.16 4.50
N VAL A 40 18.00 -0.01 5.66
CA VAL A 40 17.03 0.96 6.22
C VAL A 40 17.75 1.99 7.06
N ILE A 41 17.51 3.26 6.75
CA ILE A 41 17.82 4.43 7.59
C ILE A 41 16.48 4.99 8.07
N ASP A 42 16.33 5.27 9.36
CA ASP A 42 15.05 5.68 9.95
C ASP A 42 14.96 7.19 10.28
N GLY A 43 16.01 7.95 9.95
CA GLY A 43 16.08 9.39 10.21
C GLY A 43 16.44 9.77 11.65
N THR A 44 16.66 8.80 12.56
CA THR A 44 17.05 9.07 13.96
C THR A 44 18.54 9.41 14.13
N GLY A 45 19.34 9.25 13.08
CA GLY A 45 20.81 9.32 13.14
C GLY A 45 21.48 7.99 13.50
N SER A 46 20.71 6.94 13.77
CA SER A 46 21.25 5.59 13.99
C SER A 46 21.87 5.00 12.71
N PRO A 47 22.85 4.08 12.83
CA PRO A 47 23.41 3.39 11.67
C PRO A 47 22.36 2.62 10.86
N SER A 48 22.58 2.49 9.55
CA SER A 48 21.69 1.73 8.69
C SER A 48 21.65 0.24 9.08
N ARG A 49 20.48 -0.40 8.93
CA ARG A 49 20.32 -1.84 9.18
C ARG A 49 19.61 -2.54 8.04
N LEU A 50 20.00 -3.79 7.75
CA LEU A 50 19.23 -4.64 6.85
C LEU A 50 17.91 -5.03 7.53
N ALA A 51 16.79 -4.66 6.90
CA ALA A 51 15.47 -4.97 7.40
C ALA A 51 14.45 -5.09 6.26
N LEU A 52 13.39 -5.85 6.51
CA LEU A 52 12.20 -5.87 5.68
C LEU A 52 11.22 -4.84 6.20
N VAL A 53 10.45 -4.23 5.31
CA VAL A 53 9.46 -3.20 5.66
C VAL A 53 8.15 -3.50 4.98
N ARG A 54 7.09 -3.70 5.77
CA ARG A 54 5.73 -3.94 5.27
C ARG A 54 4.90 -2.68 5.36
N PHE A 55 4.12 -2.44 4.31
CA PHE A 55 3.17 -1.35 4.22
C PHE A 55 1.75 -1.88 4.26
N ALA A 56 0.83 -1.11 4.83
CA ALA A 56 -0.60 -1.28 4.63
C ALA A 56 -1.19 0.11 4.39
N LYS A 57 -1.81 0.31 3.22
CA LYS A 57 -2.31 1.62 2.79
C LYS A 57 -1.20 2.68 2.83
N ASP A 58 -1.33 3.67 3.72
CA ASP A 58 -0.47 4.84 3.90
C ASP A 58 0.45 4.73 5.14
N ARG A 59 0.62 3.52 5.68
CA ARG A 59 1.38 3.26 6.90
C ARG A 59 2.37 2.12 6.76
N ILE A 60 3.51 2.27 7.43
CA ILE A 60 4.42 1.18 7.73
C ILE A 60 3.83 0.40 8.91
N VAL A 61 3.62 -0.90 8.75
CA VAL A 61 2.98 -1.75 9.78
C VAL A 61 3.92 -2.75 10.42
N ASP A 62 5.09 -3.00 9.81
CA ASP A 62 6.07 -3.94 10.34
C ASP A 62 7.47 -3.61 9.78
N VAL A 63 8.50 -3.72 10.62
CA VAL A 63 9.90 -3.46 10.28
C VAL A 63 10.79 -4.51 10.97
N GLY A 64 11.64 -5.19 10.21
CA GLY A 64 12.64 -6.10 10.77
C GLY A 64 12.71 -7.43 10.03
N ARG A 65 12.69 -8.54 10.78
CA ARG A 65 12.67 -9.90 10.20
C ARG A 65 11.22 -10.35 10.07
N ILE A 66 10.75 -10.37 8.83
CA ILE A 66 9.33 -10.55 8.51
C ILE A 66 9.19 -11.68 7.49
N ALA A 67 8.24 -12.59 7.69
CA ALA A 67 7.91 -13.59 6.67
C ALA A 67 7.04 -12.96 5.58
N ALA A 68 7.39 -13.21 4.31
CA ALA A 68 6.54 -12.85 3.17
C ALA A 68 5.26 -13.70 3.18
N ARG A 69 4.13 -13.07 2.84
CA ARG A 69 2.84 -13.76 2.74
C ARG A 69 2.63 -14.28 1.31
N PRO A 70 1.87 -15.38 1.12
CA PRO A 70 1.51 -15.85 -0.21
C PRO A 70 0.79 -14.75 -1.01
N GLY A 71 1.23 -14.52 -2.25
CA GLY A 71 0.64 -13.49 -3.13
C GLY A 71 0.92 -12.04 -2.71
N GLU A 72 1.81 -11.82 -1.74
CA GLU A 72 2.23 -10.48 -1.32
C GLU A 72 3.09 -9.84 -2.40
N THR A 73 2.84 -8.57 -2.72
CA THR A 73 3.70 -7.80 -3.62
C THR A 73 5.05 -7.57 -2.95
N VAL A 74 6.11 -8.13 -3.54
CA VAL A 74 7.48 -8.01 -3.02
C VAL A 74 8.30 -7.08 -3.91
N VAL A 75 9.04 -6.17 -3.27
CA VAL A 75 10.01 -5.28 -3.92
C VAL A 75 11.41 -5.62 -3.39
N ASP A 76 12.30 -6.10 -4.24
CA ASP A 76 13.70 -6.39 -3.88
C ASP A 76 14.55 -5.12 -3.99
N ALA A 77 15.03 -4.63 -2.84
CA ALA A 77 15.84 -3.41 -2.71
C ALA A 77 17.31 -3.73 -2.40
N ARG A 78 17.82 -4.89 -2.85
CA ARG A 78 19.22 -5.27 -2.67
C ARG A 78 20.16 -4.21 -3.21
N GLY A 79 21.10 -3.79 -2.36
CA GLY A 79 22.07 -2.74 -2.71
C GLY A 79 21.50 -1.33 -2.71
N LEU A 80 20.24 -1.16 -2.29
CA LEU A 80 19.57 0.13 -2.17
C LEU A 80 19.32 0.48 -0.69
N THR A 81 19.12 1.78 -0.47
CA THR A 81 18.76 2.35 0.83
C THR A 81 17.28 2.74 0.84
N LEU A 82 16.58 2.35 1.90
CA LEU A 82 15.23 2.83 2.19
C LEU A 82 15.34 3.90 3.29
N ALA A 83 14.89 5.11 2.98
CA ALA A 83 14.94 6.26 3.87
C ALA A 83 13.55 6.91 4.01
N PRO A 84 13.31 7.74 5.03
CA PRO A 84 12.15 8.62 5.06
C PRO A 84 12.14 9.52 3.81
N GLY A 85 10.95 9.94 3.40
CA GLY A 85 10.83 10.93 2.32
C GLY A 85 11.52 12.24 2.72
N PHE A 86 12.15 12.90 1.75
CA PHE A 86 12.72 14.22 1.97
C PHE A 86 11.62 15.28 2.12
N ILE A 87 11.89 16.29 2.92
CA ILE A 87 11.03 17.45 3.12
C ILE A 87 11.82 18.67 2.66
N GLU A 88 11.26 19.43 1.74
CA GLU A 88 11.77 20.75 1.36
C GLU A 88 11.20 21.79 2.34
N GLY A 89 12.07 22.61 2.93
CA GLY A 89 11.67 23.68 3.83
C GLY A 89 11.64 25.01 3.10
N ASP A 90 10.48 25.68 3.09
CA ASP A 90 10.39 27.07 2.63
C ASP A 90 11.11 27.99 3.63
N SER A 91 12.01 28.84 3.12
CA SER A 91 12.86 29.71 3.94
C SER A 91 12.16 31.00 4.42
N ASP A 92 10.88 31.19 4.09
CA ASP A 92 10.08 32.39 4.37
C ASP A 92 9.61 32.46 5.84
N GLY A 93 10.46 32.06 6.78
CA GLY A 93 10.32 32.49 8.17
C GLY A 93 10.37 34.03 8.21
N PRO A 94 9.68 34.70 9.15
CA PRO A 94 9.76 36.14 9.27
C PRO A 94 11.22 36.54 9.52
N THR A 95 11.88 37.02 8.47
CA THR A 95 13.17 37.71 8.59
C THR A 95 12.90 39.09 9.16
N SER A 96 12.48 39.15 10.42
CA SER A 96 12.61 40.36 11.19
C SER A 96 14.12 40.63 11.33
N ARG A 97 14.68 41.38 10.38
CA ARG A 97 15.80 42.27 10.68
C ARG A 97 15.18 43.42 11.47
N PRO A 98 15.26 43.46 12.82
CA PRO A 98 15.01 44.72 13.51
C PRO A 98 16.00 45.73 12.93
N GLY A 99 15.45 46.88 12.53
CA GLY A 99 16.20 47.94 11.88
C GLY A 99 17.50 48.23 12.60
N SER A 100 18.56 48.38 11.82
CA SER A 100 19.75 49.09 12.23
C SER A 100 19.32 50.49 12.66
N SER A 101 19.06 50.68 13.96
CA SER A 101 19.12 51.99 14.55
C SER A 101 20.57 52.43 14.44
N THR A 102 20.85 53.29 13.47
CA THR A 102 22.01 54.17 13.47
C THR A 102 22.00 54.92 14.80
N VAL A 103 22.76 54.40 15.75
CA VAL A 103 23.38 55.19 16.82
C VAL A 103 24.77 55.47 16.27
N ASP A 104 24.99 56.69 15.78
CA ASP A 104 26.25 57.43 15.85
C ASP A 104 26.01 58.83 15.25
N ASP A 105 26.30 59.83 16.09
CA ASP A 105 26.34 61.31 15.97
C ASP A 105 25.04 62.14 15.82
#